data_AF-A0A7M2X5E2-F1
#
_entry.id   AF-A0A7M2X5E2-F1
#
_cell.length_a   1.000
_cell.length_b   1.000
_cell.length_c   1.000
_cell.angle_alpha   90.00
_cell.angle_beta   90.00
_cell.angle_gamma   90.00
#
_symmetry.space_group_name_H-M   'P 1'
#
loop_
_entity.id
_entity.type
_entity.pdbx_description
1 polymer ?
#
loop_
_entity_poly.entity_id
_entity_poly.type
_entity_poly.pdbx_seq_one_letter_code
_entity_poly.pdbx_strand_id
1 'polypeptide(L)'
;MQTINRTDQERVLLARLAAAAGRAITMASLAPVKPTKAFQSAKLGDRSAVIALLDDLVGRRLVSEEKTGRTAKYGITDAGSSYLSSLPVPAETTARRAGRRSKSDSAPIIENPNLVPFQRAFLLLQLLSAPDRTLTEGQANKLPLVAKEDLELTGPLASQLRRKLTAHGYLQERKEGRSLFVTITERGLAYLATLEHHPAGKFTMTGEALNSLLAARGKRPAEQQGDTSGDDRHARRDGGSGVPSNLGAAAFEVFRELARERFSRDGMVPIFEVRREMAGRYGPAAARHDTLDGPLLELWRNGKIRLVSISDTRGASASELEESITDAYETLFYMEDADGHSGTR
;
A
#
# COMPACT_ATOMS: atom_id res chain seq x y z
N MET A 1 -11.69 -31.03 36.68
CA MET A 1 -10.90 -29.90 37.22
C MET A 1 -9.48 -30.03 36.70
N GLN A 2 -8.98 -29.08 35.88
CA GLN A 2 -7.58 -29.10 35.47
C GLN A 2 -6.69 -28.70 36.65
N THR A 3 -5.83 -29.63 37.10
CA THR A 3 -4.72 -29.35 38.01
C THR A 3 -3.72 -28.48 37.28
N ILE A 4 -3.50 -27.26 37.77
CA ILE A 4 -2.47 -26.39 37.20
C ILE A 4 -1.12 -26.94 37.60
N ASN A 5 -0.20 -26.97 36.65
CA ASN A 5 1.15 -27.45 36.88
C ASN A 5 1.89 -26.47 37.82
N ARG A 6 2.37 -26.99 38.96
CA ARG A 6 3.17 -26.23 39.95
C ARG A 6 4.33 -25.47 39.30
N THR A 7 4.92 -26.04 38.26
CA THR A 7 6.00 -25.43 37.46
C THR A 7 5.59 -24.09 36.84
N ASP A 8 4.32 -23.94 36.42
CA ASP A 8 3.83 -22.69 35.83
C ASP A 8 3.62 -21.61 36.91
N GLN A 9 3.19 -22.02 38.11
CA GLN A 9 3.06 -21.13 39.26
C GLN A 9 4.42 -20.58 39.69
N GLU A 10 5.43 -21.46 39.81
CA GLU A 10 6.82 -21.08 40.11
C GLU A 10 7.37 -20.11 39.05
N ARG A 11 7.17 -20.40 37.76
CA ARG A 11 7.63 -19.54 36.67
C ARG A 11 7.02 -18.14 36.75
N VAL A 12 5.70 -18.03 36.94
CA VAL A 12 5.01 -16.74 36.98
C VAL A 12 5.49 -15.90 38.16
N LEU A 13 5.69 -16.53 39.33
CA LEU A 13 6.14 -15.82 40.53
C LEU A 13 7.59 -15.35 40.40
N LEU A 14 8.50 -16.23 39.95
CA LEU A 14 9.91 -15.91 39.74
C LEU A 14 10.10 -14.84 38.66
N ALA A 15 9.37 -14.92 37.53
CA ALA A 15 9.42 -13.90 36.49
C ALA A 15 8.98 -12.52 36.99
N ARG A 16 8.00 -12.48 37.91
CA ARG A 16 7.54 -11.22 38.52
C ARG A 16 8.56 -10.65 39.50
N LEU A 17 9.22 -11.50 40.30
CA LEU A 17 10.32 -11.10 41.17
C LEU A 17 11.51 -10.57 40.37
N ALA A 18 11.88 -11.23 39.27
CA ALA A 18 12.92 -10.78 38.36
C ALA A 18 12.59 -9.43 37.69
N ALA A 19 11.33 -9.25 37.25
CA ALA A 19 10.89 -8.01 36.60
C ALA A 19 10.88 -6.79 37.53
N ALA A 20 10.85 -6.98 38.85
CA ALA A 20 10.99 -5.88 39.80
C ALA A 20 12.43 -5.34 39.91
N ALA A 21 13.41 -5.94 39.21
CA ALA A 21 14.75 -5.39 39.01
C ALA A 21 15.44 -4.95 40.31
N GLY A 22 15.43 -5.83 41.32
CA GLY A 22 16.04 -5.55 42.63
C GLY A 22 15.22 -4.63 43.54
N ARG A 23 14.02 -4.19 43.11
CA ARG A 23 13.07 -3.53 44.01
C ARG A 23 12.38 -4.59 44.86
N ALA A 24 12.50 -4.42 46.17
CA ALA A 24 11.82 -5.24 47.15
C ALA A 24 10.31 -5.26 46.89
N ILE A 25 9.77 -6.43 46.53
CA ILE A 25 8.32 -6.62 46.36
C ILE A 25 7.73 -7.04 47.72
N THR A 26 6.70 -6.32 48.17
CA THR A 26 5.94 -6.71 49.36
C THR A 26 4.81 -7.67 48.99
N MET A 27 4.33 -8.47 49.95
CA MET A 27 3.19 -9.37 49.75
C MET A 27 1.96 -8.67 49.16
N ALA A 28 1.69 -7.43 49.57
CA ALA A 28 0.56 -6.64 49.06
C ALA A 28 0.67 -6.32 47.56
N SER A 29 1.90 -6.30 47.02
CA SER A 29 2.17 -6.03 45.59
C SER A 29 2.33 -7.30 44.74
N LEU A 30 2.49 -8.47 45.37
CA LEU A 30 2.53 -9.77 44.67
C LEU A 30 1.14 -10.27 44.27
N ALA A 31 0.12 -10.02 45.10
CA ALA A 31 -1.28 -10.28 44.79
C ALA A 31 -1.98 -8.96 44.35
N PRO A 32 -1.94 -8.59 43.07
CA PRO A 32 -2.51 -7.33 42.61
C PRO A 32 -4.02 -7.31 42.80
N VAL A 33 -4.56 -6.13 43.16
CA VAL A 33 -6.02 -5.87 43.29
C VAL A 33 -6.79 -6.26 42.01
N LYS A 34 -6.13 -6.21 40.85
CA LYS A 34 -6.59 -6.80 39.59
C LYS A 34 -5.51 -7.74 39.04
N PRO A 35 -5.64 -9.07 39.18
CA PRO A 35 -4.65 -10.02 38.70
C PRO A 35 -4.54 -10.00 37.18
N THR A 36 -3.30 -10.00 36.69
CA THR A 36 -3.03 -10.14 35.26
C THR A 36 -3.54 -11.50 34.79
N LYS A 37 -3.87 -11.62 33.50
CA LYS A 37 -4.34 -12.89 32.93
C LYS A 37 -3.40 -14.08 33.24
N ALA A 38 -2.09 -13.84 33.27
CA ALA A 38 -1.09 -14.84 33.63
C ALA A 38 -1.15 -15.28 35.11
N PHE A 39 -1.48 -14.35 36.02
CA PHE A 39 -1.66 -14.64 37.45
C PHE A 39 -2.96 -15.40 37.71
N GLN A 40 -4.03 -15.02 37.01
CA GLN A 40 -5.32 -15.72 37.04
C GLN A 40 -5.19 -17.13 36.45
N SER A 41 -4.51 -17.27 35.30
CA SER A 41 -4.31 -18.57 34.64
C SER A 41 -3.44 -19.52 35.44
N ALA A 42 -2.59 -19.02 36.35
CA ALA A 42 -1.80 -19.84 37.28
C ALA A 42 -2.53 -20.15 38.61
N LYS A 43 -3.79 -19.72 38.79
CA LYS A 43 -4.53 -19.79 40.06
C LYS A 43 -3.77 -19.18 41.26
N LEU A 44 -2.91 -18.19 41.03
CA LEU A 44 -2.23 -17.43 42.10
C LEU A 44 -3.12 -16.31 42.69
N GLY A 45 -4.45 -16.44 42.57
CA GLY A 45 -5.40 -15.48 43.10
C GLY A 45 -5.60 -15.59 44.62
N ASP A 46 -5.27 -16.75 45.21
CA ASP A 46 -5.32 -16.96 46.65
C ASP A 46 -3.97 -16.57 47.29
N ARG A 47 -4.04 -15.67 48.27
CA ARG A 47 -2.88 -15.22 49.05
C ARG A 47 -2.21 -16.37 49.79
N SER A 48 -2.96 -17.36 50.29
CA SER A 48 -2.40 -18.48 51.02
C SER A 48 -1.51 -19.36 50.13
N ALA A 49 -1.94 -19.61 48.90
CA ALA A 49 -1.20 -20.37 47.89
C ALA A 49 0.10 -19.66 47.47
N VAL A 50 0.07 -18.33 47.35
CA VAL A 50 1.27 -17.53 47.04
C VAL A 50 2.29 -17.60 48.18
N ILE A 51 1.84 -17.55 49.45
CA ILE A 51 2.72 -17.66 50.61
C ILE A 51 3.38 -19.04 50.66
N ALA A 52 2.60 -20.12 50.55
CA ALA A 52 3.15 -21.48 50.55
C ALA A 52 4.19 -21.70 49.44
N LEU A 53 3.96 -21.09 48.27
CA LEU A 53 4.90 -21.14 47.14
C LEU A 53 6.17 -20.32 47.40
N LEU A 54 6.07 -19.15 48.03
CA LEU A 54 7.23 -18.35 48.41
C LEU A 54 8.07 -19.07 49.46
N ASP A 55 7.45 -19.67 50.47
CA ASP A 55 8.15 -20.42 51.52
C ASP A 55 8.95 -21.60 50.92
N ASP A 56 8.36 -22.32 49.95
CA ASP A 56 9.05 -23.38 49.21
C ASP A 56 10.24 -22.86 48.39
N LEU A 57 10.06 -21.75 47.67
CA LEU A 57 11.12 -21.14 46.85
C LEU A 57 12.26 -20.55 47.70
N VAL A 58 11.94 -20.01 48.89
CA VAL A 58 12.93 -19.56 49.88
C VAL A 58 13.68 -20.76 50.46
N GLY A 59 12.99 -21.85 50.82
CA GLY A 59 13.60 -23.09 51.27
C GLY A 59 14.58 -23.69 50.24
N ARG A 60 14.24 -23.58 48.95
CA ARG A 60 15.09 -24.00 47.81
C ARG A 60 16.18 -22.98 47.44
N ARG A 61 16.29 -21.86 48.17
CA ARG A 61 17.24 -20.76 47.90
C ARG A 61 17.10 -20.11 46.52
N LEU A 62 15.93 -20.21 45.89
CA LEU A 62 15.62 -19.57 44.60
C LEU A 62 15.15 -18.11 44.80
N VAL A 63 14.64 -17.80 46.00
CA VAL A 63 14.19 -16.47 46.42
C VAL A 63 14.87 -16.13 47.74
N SER A 64 15.32 -14.90 47.89
CA SER A 64 15.78 -14.34 49.17
C SER A 64 14.62 -13.63 49.87
N GLU A 65 14.53 -13.78 51.19
CA GLU A 65 13.54 -13.11 52.03
C GLU A 65 14.25 -12.22 53.06
N GLU A 66 13.86 -10.95 53.13
CA GLU A 66 14.28 -10.00 54.16
C GLU A 66 13.05 -9.55 54.96
N LYS A 67 12.99 -9.91 56.25
CA LYS A 67 11.87 -9.57 57.14
C LYS A 67 12.17 -8.29 57.91
N THR A 68 11.23 -7.35 57.87
CA THR A 68 11.21 -6.14 58.69
C THR A 68 9.84 -6.06 59.40
N GLY A 69 9.80 -6.51 60.65
CA GLY A 69 8.55 -6.58 61.43
C GLY A 69 7.51 -7.50 60.78
N ARG A 70 6.32 -6.95 60.47
CA ARG A 70 5.22 -7.67 59.80
C ARG A 70 5.34 -7.69 58.27
N THR A 71 6.36 -7.05 57.72
CA THR A 71 6.58 -6.98 56.27
C THR A 71 7.76 -7.82 55.87
N ALA A 72 7.62 -8.57 54.78
CA ALA A 72 8.69 -9.33 54.15
C ALA A 72 8.92 -8.77 52.74
N LYS A 73 10.19 -8.66 52.38
CA LYS A 73 10.67 -8.29 51.06
C LYS A 73 11.23 -9.53 50.38
N TYR A 74 10.80 -9.78 49.15
CA TYR A 74 11.28 -10.91 48.37
C TYR A 74 12.10 -10.44 47.17
N GLY A 75 13.19 -11.15 46.88
CA GLY A 75 14.06 -10.93 45.72
C GLY A 75 14.46 -12.27 45.09
N ILE A 76 14.74 -12.27 43.78
CA ILE A 76 15.25 -13.47 43.10
C ILE A 76 16.76 -13.60 43.35
N THR A 77 17.24 -14.80 43.66
CA THR A 77 18.69 -15.07 43.80
C THR A 77 19.32 -15.40 42.44
N ASP A 78 20.64 -15.55 42.38
CA ASP A 78 21.33 -16.04 41.17
C ASP A 78 20.88 -17.48 40.81
N ALA A 79 20.67 -18.32 41.83
CA ALA A 79 20.12 -19.66 41.67
C ALA A 79 18.68 -19.62 41.13
N GLY A 80 17.86 -18.70 41.64
CA GLY A 80 16.50 -18.45 41.14
C GLY A 80 16.48 -18.01 39.68
N SER A 81 17.37 -17.11 39.30
CA SER A 81 17.49 -16.60 37.93
C SER A 81 17.93 -17.69 36.94
N SER A 82 18.87 -18.53 37.37
CA SER A 82 19.34 -19.69 36.61
C SER A 82 18.23 -20.73 36.44
N TYR A 83 17.51 -21.03 37.52
CA TYR A 83 16.35 -21.94 37.49
C TYR A 83 15.25 -21.43 36.57
N LEU A 84 14.89 -20.15 36.67
CA LEU A 84 13.87 -19.52 35.81
C LEU A 84 14.22 -19.66 34.32
N SER A 85 15.51 -19.56 33.98
CA SER A 85 16.01 -19.73 32.61
C SER A 85 15.97 -21.18 32.13
N SER A 86 16.04 -22.16 33.05
CA SER A 86 15.97 -23.59 32.75
C SER A 86 14.54 -24.12 32.57
N LEU A 87 13.54 -23.38 33.07
CA LEU A 87 12.14 -23.80 32.95
C LEU A 87 11.70 -23.76 31.47
N PRO A 88 11.04 -24.82 30.96
CA PRO A 88 10.59 -24.86 29.57
C PRO A 88 9.63 -23.70 29.31
N VAL A 89 9.83 -22.91 28.25
CA VAL A 89 8.90 -21.83 27.92
C VAL A 89 7.58 -22.47 27.49
N PRO A 90 6.44 -22.20 28.16
CA PRO A 90 5.19 -22.84 27.78
C PRO A 90 4.85 -22.45 26.35
N ALA A 91 4.44 -23.42 25.53
CA ALA A 91 4.22 -23.26 24.09
C ALA A 91 3.24 -22.12 23.74
N GLU A 92 2.35 -21.75 24.66
CA GLU A 92 1.47 -20.59 24.53
C GLU A 92 2.20 -19.24 24.52
N THR A 93 3.41 -19.16 25.10
CA THR A 93 4.20 -17.92 25.17
C THR A 93 5.07 -17.73 23.94
N THR A 94 5.55 -18.80 23.31
CA THR A 94 6.26 -18.71 22.01
C THR A 94 5.28 -18.33 20.89
N ALA A 95 4.04 -18.84 20.91
CA ALA A 95 2.99 -18.40 20.00
C ALA A 95 2.62 -16.91 20.18
N ARG A 96 2.70 -16.37 21.41
CA ARG A 96 2.45 -14.94 21.66
C ARG A 96 3.65 -14.01 21.46
N ARG A 97 4.89 -14.50 21.61
CA ARG A 97 6.10 -13.70 21.30
C ARG A 97 6.32 -13.56 19.79
N ALA A 98 5.86 -14.52 18.99
CA ALA A 98 5.66 -14.35 17.54
C ALA A 98 4.51 -13.38 17.18
N GLY A 99 3.59 -13.12 18.13
CA GLY A 99 2.41 -12.25 17.96
C GLY A 99 2.59 -10.80 18.39
N ARG A 100 3.80 -10.39 18.80
CA ARG A 100 4.18 -8.97 18.93
C ARG A 100 5.06 -8.54 17.76
N ARG A 101 4.76 -9.06 16.57
CA ARG A 101 5.05 -8.35 15.33
C ARG A 101 4.45 -6.95 15.47
N SER A 102 5.22 -5.93 15.10
CA SER A 102 4.69 -4.61 14.83
C SER A 102 3.40 -4.77 14.03
N LYS A 103 2.45 -3.86 14.22
CA LYS A 103 1.18 -3.80 13.47
C LYS A 103 1.36 -3.66 11.94
N SER A 104 2.58 -3.87 11.43
CA SER A 104 3.02 -3.87 10.04
C SER A 104 3.05 -5.25 9.39
N ASP A 105 3.03 -6.36 10.13
CA ASP A 105 2.97 -7.71 9.53
C ASP A 105 1.52 -8.19 9.40
N SER A 106 0.62 -7.29 9.01
CA SER A 106 -0.63 -7.69 8.37
C SER A 106 -0.26 -8.51 7.15
N ALA A 107 -0.93 -9.66 6.95
CA ALA A 107 -0.85 -10.44 5.73
C ALA A 107 -0.91 -9.50 4.50
N PRO A 108 -0.17 -9.82 3.41
CA PRO A 108 -0.15 -8.96 2.24
C PRO A 108 -1.59 -8.62 1.85
N ILE A 109 -1.89 -7.33 1.80
CA ILE A 109 -3.20 -6.84 1.40
C ILE A 109 -3.32 -7.17 -0.08
N ILE A 110 -4.12 -8.17 -0.42
CA ILE A 110 -4.39 -8.57 -1.79
C ILE A 110 -5.35 -7.54 -2.37
N GLU A 111 -4.87 -6.71 -3.29
CA GLU A 111 -5.68 -5.76 -4.03
C GLU A 111 -6.41 -6.51 -5.15
N ASN A 112 -7.74 -6.44 -5.18
CA ASN A 112 -8.51 -6.88 -6.35
C ASN A 112 -8.35 -5.81 -7.45
N PRO A 113 -7.62 -6.08 -8.55
CA PRO A 113 -7.26 -5.07 -9.53
C PRO A 113 -8.48 -4.41 -10.19
N ASN A 114 -9.58 -5.14 -10.33
CA ASN A 114 -10.83 -4.65 -10.91
C ASN A 114 -11.53 -3.62 -10.02
N LEU A 115 -11.28 -3.65 -8.70
CA LEU A 115 -11.90 -2.74 -7.73
C LEU A 115 -11.04 -1.50 -7.45
N VAL A 116 -9.74 -1.53 -7.78
CA VAL A 116 -8.81 -0.43 -7.45
C VAL A 116 -9.27 0.94 -8.00
N PRO A 117 -9.75 1.08 -9.26
CA PRO A 117 -10.24 2.36 -9.76
C PRO A 117 -11.41 2.89 -8.91
N PHE A 118 -12.38 2.04 -8.60
CA PHE A 118 -13.54 2.39 -7.78
C PHE A 118 -13.18 2.71 -6.33
N GLN A 119 -12.24 1.97 -5.74
CA GLN A 119 -11.72 2.24 -4.40
C GLN A 119 -11.04 3.61 -4.34
N ARG A 120 -10.23 3.97 -5.35
CA ARG A 120 -9.60 5.29 -5.44
C ARG A 120 -10.64 6.39 -5.59
N ALA A 121 -11.61 6.20 -6.49
CA ALA A 121 -12.70 7.14 -6.70
C ALA A 121 -13.50 7.36 -5.40
N PHE A 122 -13.80 6.29 -4.67
CA PHE A 122 -14.47 6.35 -3.38
C PHE A 122 -13.69 7.18 -2.35
N LEU A 123 -12.38 6.94 -2.22
CA LEU A 123 -11.54 7.64 -1.24
C LEU A 123 -11.41 9.15 -1.54
N LEU A 124 -11.34 9.51 -2.82
CA LEU A 124 -11.29 10.91 -3.26
C LEU A 124 -12.66 11.60 -3.10
N LEU A 125 -13.76 10.92 -3.45
CA LEU A 125 -15.13 11.42 -3.20
C LEU A 125 -15.39 11.63 -1.71
N GLN A 126 -14.90 10.73 -0.85
CA GLN A 126 -15.03 10.86 0.61
C GLN A 126 -14.43 12.17 1.10
N LEU A 127 -13.28 12.58 0.56
CA LEU A 127 -12.63 13.85 0.89
C LEU A 127 -13.37 15.02 0.25
N LEU A 128 -13.79 14.92 -1.00
CA LEU A 128 -14.54 15.98 -1.69
C LEU A 128 -15.87 16.32 -0.97
N SER A 129 -16.55 15.33 -0.40
CA SER A 129 -17.77 15.52 0.39
C SER A 129 -17.53 16.08 1.80
N ALA A 130 -16.28 16.16 2.27
CA ALA A 130 -15.95 16.68 3.59
C ALA A 130 -15.89 18.23 3.59
N PRO A 131 -16.18 18.90 4.72
CA PRO A 131 -15.89 20.32 4.89
C PRO A 131 -14.41 20.60 4.58
N ASP A 132 -14.16 21.69 3.84
CA ASP A 132 -12.81 22.10 3.41
C ASP A 132 -12.02 21.01 2.66
N ARG A 133 -12.75 20.02 2.12
CA ARG A 133 -12.23 18.84 1.45
C ARG A 133 -11.16 18.08 2.25
N THR A 134 -11.27 18.13 3.58
CA THR A 134 -10.26 17.67 4.52
C THR A 134 -10.87 16.73 5.56
N LEU A 135 -10.18 15.62 5.85
CA LEU A 135 -10.57 14.69 6.91
C LEU A 135 -9.37 14.34 7.79
N THR A 136 -9.63 14.13 9.09
CA THR A 136 -8.65 13.44 9.94
C THR A 136 -8.54 11.97 9.54
N GLU A 137 -7.39 11.34 9.76
CA GLU A 137 -7.19 9.89 9.51
C GLU A 137 -8.28 9.03 10.19
N GLY A 138 -8.66 9.39 11.41
CA GLY A 138 -9.73 8.71 12.14
C GLY A 138 -11.09 8.82 11.46
N GLN A 139 -11.44 9.97 10.87
CA GLN A 139 -12.66 10.14 10.09
C GLN A 139 -12.57 9.45 8.72
N ALA A 140 -11.43 9.58 8.05
CA ALA A 140 -11.17 8.97 6.75
C ALA A 140 -11.25 7.42 6.81
N ASN A 141 -10.95 6.82 7.96
CA ASN A 141 -11.08 5.39 8.22
C ASN A 141 -12.50 4.93 8.58
N LYS A 142 -13.48 5.84 8.73
CA LYS A 142 -14.89 5.50 8.92
C LYS A 142 -15.52 5.16 7.57
N LEU A 143 -15.34 3.91 7.15
CA LEU A 143 -15.88 3.41 5.89
C LEU A 143 -17.36 2.98 6.04
N PRO A 144 -18.27 3.44 5.17
CA PRO A 144 -19.67 2.99 5.14
C PRO A 144 -19.75 1.53 4.68
N LEU A 145 -20.93 0.91 4.86
CA LEU A 145 -21.15 -0.51 4.56
C LEU A 145 -20.87 -0.84 3.08
N VAL A 146 -21.40 -0.04 2.15
CA VAL A 146 -21.16 -0.14 0.70
C VAL A 146 -19.66 -0.19 0.36
N ALA A 147 -18.83 0.63 1.01
CA ALA A 147 -17.40 0.61 0.76
C ALA A 147 -16.73 -0.68 1.26
N LYS A 148 -17.22 -1.26 2.36
CA LYS A 148 -16.66 -2.49 2.93
C LYS A 148 -17.08 -3.72 2.15
N GLU A 149 -18.34 -3.78 1.74
CA GLU A 149 -18.94 -4.95 1.08
C GLU A 149 -18.70 -4.93 -0.42
N ASP A 150 -19.09 -3.87 -1.12
CA ASP A 150 -19.03 -3.82 -2.59
C ASP A 150 -17.64 -3.47 -3.13
N LEU A 151 -16.86 -2.68 -2.37
CA LEU A 151 -15.51 -2.26 -2.76
C LEU A 151 -14.41 -3.04 -2.04
N GLU A 152 -14.76 -3.99 -1.17
CA GLU A 152 -13.82 -4.76 -0.34
C GLU A 152 -12.83 -3.87 0.44
N LEU A 153 -13.23 -2.63 0.75
CA LEU A 153 -12.34 -1.62 1.28
C LEU A 153 -12.21 -1.81 2.80
N THR A 154 -11.03 -2.26 3.22
CA THR A 154 -10.68 -2.37 4.64
C THR A 154 -9.93 -1.13 5.11
N GLY A 155 -9.88 -0.87 6.43
CA GLY A 155 -9.10 0.25 6.99
C GLY A 155 -7.61 0.23 6.60
N PRO A 156 -6.92 -0.92 6.68
CA PRO A 156 -5.54 -1.06 6.20
C PRO A 156 -5.39 -0.77 4.69
N LEU A 157 -6.27 -1.34 3.85
CA LEU A 157 -6.24 -1.13 2.40
C LEU A 157 -6.49 0.35 2.05
N ALA A 158 -7.49 0.98 2.66
CA ALA A 158 -7.77 2.39 2.48
C ALA A 158 -6.57 3.28 2.85
N SER A 159 -5.85 2.92 3.92
CA SER A 159 -4.65 3.63 4.35
C SER A 159 -3.49 3.45 3.35
N GLN A 160 -3.30 2.23 2.82
CA GLN A 160 -2.31 1.95 1.78
C GLN A 160 -2.61 2.72 0.49
N LEU A 161 -3.86 2.72 0.04
CA LEU A 161 -4.30 3.45 -1.15
C LEU A 161 -4.14 4.97 -0.98
N ARG A 162 -4.48 5.53 0.20
CA ARG A 162 -4.23 6.95 0.49
C ARG A 162 -2.75 7.32 0.43
N ARG A 163 -1.85 6.45 0.92
CA ARG A 163 -0.41 6.67 0.78
C ARG A 163 0.04 6.66 -0.68
N LYS A 164 -0.47 5.73 -1.50
CA LYS A 164 -0.22 5.72 -2.95
C LYS A 164 -0.72 7.01 -3.60
N LEU A 165 -1.96 7.44 -3.30
CA LEU A 165 -2.52 8.69 -3.83
C LEU A 165 -1.75 9.93 -3.39
N THR A 166 -1.24 9.95 -2.16
CA THR A 166 -0.37 11.02 -1.65
C THR A 166 0.98 11.04 -2.37
N ALA A 167 1.58 9.87 -2.60
CA ALA A 167 2.84 9.76 -3.36
C ALA A 167 2.71 10.27 -4.80
N HIS A 168 1.54 10.13 -5.42
CA HIS A 168 1.24 10.69 -6.75
C HIS A 168 0.79 12.16 -6.73
N GLY A 169 0.72 12.80 -5.56
CA GLY A 169 0.31 14.20 -5.42
C GLY A 169 -1.19 14.45 -5.59
N TYR A 170 -2.02 13.41 -5.54
CA TYR A 170 -3.50 13.54 -5.57
C TYR A 170 -4.07 13.90 -4.20
N LEU A 171 -3.36 13.54 -3.13
CA LEU A 171 -3.69 13.89 -1.75
C LEU A 171 -2.51 14.64 -1.12
N GLN A 172 -2.83 15.47 -0.13
CA GLN A 172 -1.85 16.11 0.74
C GLN A 172 -2.09 15.68 2.18
N GLU A 173 -1.02 15.28 2.86
CA GLU A 173 -1.03 14.95 4.28
C GLU A 173 -0.45 16.12 5.11
N ARG A 174 -1.15 16.54 6.16
CA ARG A 174 -0.68 17.55 7.11
C ARG A 174 -0.79 17.00 8.53
N LYS A 175 0.30 17.06 9.30
CA LYS A 175 0.29 16.70 10.73
C LYS A 175 0.09 17.94 11.57
N GLU A 176 -0.85 17.85 12.52
CA GLU A 176 -1.08 18.88 13.52
C GLU A 176 -1.22 18.22 14.89
N GLY A 177 -0.16 18.37 15.70
CA GLY A 177 -0.01 17.65 16.95
C GLY A 177 0.03 16.13 16.74
N ARG A 178 -0.97 15.43 17.28
CA ARG A 178 -1.11 13.96 17.16
C ARG A 178 -2.02 13.53 16.01
N SER A 179 -2.66 14.47 15.33
CA SER A 179 -3.64 14.21 14.29
C SER A 179 -3.01 14.33 12.91
N LEU A 180 -3.30 13.36 12.04
CA LEU A 180 -2.99 13.41 10.61
C LEU A 180 -4.24 13.85 9.86
N PHE A 181 -4.14 14.95 9.11
CA PHE A 181 -5.16 15.46 8.22
C PHE A 181 -4.80 15.09 6.79
N VAL A 182 -5.80 14.71 6.01
CA VAL A 182 -5.68 14.37 4.60
C VAL A 182 -6.62 15.28 3.82
N THR A 183 -6.09 15.94 2.80
CA THR A 183 -6.81 16.90 1.95
C THR A 183 -6.65 16.49 0.49
N ILE A 184 -7.70 16.61 -0.32
CA ILE A 184 -7.60 16.41 -1.78
C ILE A 184 -6.95 17.63 -2.45
N THR A 185 -6.01 17.39 -3.36
CA THR A 185 -5.36 18.47 -4.13
C THR A 185 -6.15 18.79 -5.40
N GLU A 186 -5.84 19.91 -6.07
CA GLU A 186 -6.42 20.22 -7.40
C GLU A 186 -6.12 19.12 -8.43
N ARG A 187 -4.90 18.55 -8.39
CA ARG A 187 -4.54 17.39 -9.22
C ARG A 187 -5.39 16.16 -8.87
N GLY A 188 -5.68 15.95 -7.58
CA GLY A 188 -6.59 14.90 -7.13
C GLY A 188 -8.02 15.08 -7.61
N LEU A 189 -8.50 16.31 -7.71
CA LEU A 189 -9.82 16.62 -8.27
C LEU A 189 -9.90 16.36 -9.77
N ALA A 190 -8.88 16.77 -10.52
CA ALA A 190 -8.78 16.48 -11.94
C ALA A 190 -8.73 14.97 -12.19
N TYR A 191 -7.94 14.23 -11.40
CA TYR A 191 -7.89 12.77 -11.45
C TYR A 191 -9.23 12.13 -11.07
N LEU A 192 -9.91 12.65 -10.03
CA LEU A 192 -11.23 12.15 -9.66
C LEU A 192 -12.23 12.27 -10.80
N ALA A 193 -12.19 13.35 -11.57
CA ALA A 193 -13.07 13.58 -12.71
C ALA A 193 -12.86 12.59 -13.89
N THR A 194 -11.75 11.85 -13.91
CA THR A 194 -11.46 10.83 -14.93
C THR A 194 -11.77 9.41 -14.47
N LEU A 195 -12.06 9.20 -13.18
CA LEU A 195 -12.30 7.86 -12.65
C LEU A 195 -13.75 7.42 -12.85
N GLU A 196 -13.94 6.12 -13.09
CA GLU A 196 -15.26 5.51 -13.02
C GLU A 196 -15.75 5.39 -11.57
N HIS A 197 -17.07 5.46 -11.38
CA HIS A 197 -17.71 5.35 -10.08
C HIS A 197 -18.50 4.05 -9.99
N HIS A 198 -18.41 3.38 -8.83
CA HIS A 198 -19.13 2.14 -8.61
C HIS A 198 -20.64 2.38 -8.56
N PRO A 199 -21.48 1.58 -9.26
CA PRO A 199 -22.91 1.84 -9.37
C PRO A 199 -23.67 1.75 -8.03
N ALA A 200 -23.19 0.96 -7.07
CA ALA A 200 -23.78 0.88 -5.74
C ALA A 200 -23.46 2.11 -4.84
N GLY A 201 -22.46 2.91 -5.21
CA GLY A 201 -22.01 4.04 -4.42
C GLY A 201 -22.96 5.24 -4.52
N LYS A 202 -23.69 5.52 -3.44
CA LYS A 202 -24.44 6.78 -3.30
C LYS A 202 -23.66 7.77 -2.46
N PHE A 203 -23.37 8.94 -3.03
CA PHE A 203 -22.70 10.03 -2.34
C PHE A 203 -23.60 11.25 -2.30
N THR A 204 -23.63 11.90 -1.13
CA THR A 204 -24.14 13.26 -1.00
C THR A 204 -22.96 14.22 -1.03
N MET A 205 -23.10 15.30 -1.79
CA MET A 205 -22.09 16.36 -1.86
C MET A 205 -22.78 17.71 -1.94
N THR A 206 -22.09 18.76 -1.52
CA THR A 206 -22.59 20.13 -1.66
C THR A 206 -22.58 20.55 -3.13
N GLY A 207 -23.40 21.53 -3.49
CA GLY A 207 -23.38 22.10 -4.85
C GLY A 207 -22.00 22.68 -5.21
N GLU A 208 -21.29 23.24 -4.22
CA GLU A 208 -19.92 23.73 -4.38
C GLU A 208 -18.94 22.60 -4.74
N ALA A 209 -19.01 21.47 -4.04
CA ALA A 209 -18.17 20.31 -4.32
C ALA A 209 -18.43 19.75 -5.73
N LEU A 210 -19.70 19.68 -6.15
CA LEU A 210 -20.08 19.27 -7.51
C LEU A 210 -19.54 20.23 -8.57
N ASN A 211 -19.73 21.54 -8.38
CA ASN A 211 -19.23 22.55 -9.30
C ASN A 211 -17.70 22.51 -9.43
N SER A 212 -17.00 22.24 -8.33
CA SER A 212 -15.55 22.09 -8.31
C SER A 212 -15.09 20.89 -9.14
N LEU A 213 -15.79 19.76 -9.03
CA LEU A 213 -15.52 18.56 -9.83
C LEU A 213 -15.77 18.81 -11.33
N LEU A 214 -16.87 19.50 -11.66
CA LEU A 214 -17.18 19.87 -13.05
C LEU A 214 -16.16 20.85 -13.64
N ALA A 215 -15.70 21.84 -12.85
CA ALA A 215 -14.67 22.77 -13.27
C ALA A 215 -13.33 22.07 -13.50
N ALA A 216 -12.97 21.09 -12.66
CA ALA A 216 -11.76 20.29 -12.83
C ALA A 216 -11.77 19.47 -14.13
N ARG A 217 -12.95 18.99 -14.57
CA ARG A 217 -13.10 18.26 -15.84
C ARG A 217 -12.88 19.16 -17.07
N GLY A 218 -13.30 20.42 -17.00
CA GLY A 218 -13.18 21.37 -18.10
C GLY A 218 -11.76 21.92 -18.29
N LYS A 219 -10.95 21.92 -17.23
CA LYS A 219 -9.54 22.34 -17.28
C LYS A 219 -8.68 21.16 -17.76
N ARG A 220 -8.51 21.03 -19.08
CA ARG A 220 -7.38 20.25 -19.61
C ARG A 220 -6.10 20.83 -18.99
N PRO A 221 -5.17 19.99 -18.49
CA PRO A 221 -3.96 20.46 -17.84
C PRO A 221 -3.03 21.09 -18.89
N ALA A 222 -3.24 22.37 -19.15
CA ALA A 222 -2.49 23.13 -20.16
C ALA A 222 -1.07 23.50 -19.70
N GLU A 223 -0.67 23.20 -18.47
CA GLU A 223 0.52 23.80 -17.84
C GLU A 223 1.50 22.79 -17.19
N GLN A 224 1.47 21.52 -17.56
CA GLN A 224 2.54 20.56 -17.21
C GLN A 224 3.47 20.20 -18.37
N GLN A 225 3.40 20.91 -19.49
CA GLN A 225 4.51 20.99 -20.43
C GLN A 225 5.53 21.96 -19.84
N GLY A 226 6.45 21.39 -19.06
CA GLY A 226 7.57 22.10 -18.48
C GLY A 226 8.36 22.84 -19.56
N ASP A 227 8.55 24.12 -19.25
CA ASP A 227 9.61 24.99 -19.73
C ASP A 227 10.97 24.34 -19.43
N THR A 228 11.41 23.38 -20.27
CA THR A 228 12.81 22.96 -20.32
C THR A 228 13.56 23.89 -21.25
N SER A 229 13.57 25.17 -20.90
CA SER A 229 14.56 26.12 -21.39
C SER A 229 15.88 25.84 -20.66
N GLY A 230 16.65 24.87 -21.16
CA GLY A 230 17.88 24.41 -20.54
C GLY A 230 18.84 23.77 -21.53
N ASP A 231 19.69 24.64 -22.08
CA ASP A 231 21.02 24.37 -22.64
C ASP A 231 21.13 23.84 -24.09
N ASP A 232 20.98 24.81 -25.01
CA ASP A 232 21.69 24.84 -26.29
C ASP A 232 23.21 24.75 -26.08
N ARG A 233 23.80 23.58 -26.37
CA ARG A 233 25.11 23.45 -27.04
C ARG A 233 25.59 22.00 -27.14
N HIS A 234 25.04 21.21 -28.06
CA HIS A 234 25.86 20.17 -28.71
C HIS A 234 25.44 19.91 -30.16
N ALA A 235 26.36 20.31 -31.05
CA ALA A 235 26.68 19.68 -32.33
C ALA A 235 25.58 19.55 -33.40
N ARG A 236 25.60 20.54 -34.28
CA ARG A 236 25.20 20.46 -35.70
C ARG A 236 25.60 19.11 -36.32
N ARG A 237 24.61 18.24 -36.52
CA ARG A 237 24.55 17.35 -37.68
C ARG A 237 23.33 17.78 -38.49
N ASP A 238 23.58 18.42 -39.63
CA ASP A 238 22.60 18.69 -40.68
C ASP A 238 22.16 17.37 -41.34
N GLY A 239 21.45 16.53 -40.58
CA GLY A 239 20.61 15.45 -41.10
C GLY A 239 19.17 15.89 -40.89
N GLY A 240 18.42 16.09 -41.97
CA GLY A 240 17.12 16.77 -41.97
C GLY A 240 16.17 16.30 -40.86
N SER A 241 16.08 17.08 -39.78
CA SER A 241 15.08 16.96 -38.72
C SER A 241 13.75 17.56 -39.19
N GLY A 242 13.27 17.10 -40.34
CA GLY A 242 11.90 17.37 -40.76
C GLY A 242 11.02 16.30 -40.16
N VAL A 243 10.27 16.63 -39.10
CA VAL A 243 9.12 15.79 -38.72
C VAL A 243 8.28 15.65 -40.00
N PRO A 244 8.03 14.43 -40.48
CA PRO A 244 7.31 14.24 -41.74
C PRO A 244 5.95 14.92 -41.64
N SER A 245 5.54 15.63 -42.70
CA SER A 245 4.27 16.36 -42.76
C SER A 245 3.05 15.44 -42.56
N ASN A 246 3.22 14.14 -42.76
CA ASN A 246 2.23 13.11 -42.45
C ASN A 246 2.84 12.03 -41.54
N LEU A 247 2.89 12.33 -40.25
CA LEU A 247 3.45 11.44 -39.24
C LEU A 247 2.68 10.12 -39.13
N GLY A 248 1.36 10.12 -39.35
CA GLY A 248 0.54 8.91 -39.32
C GLY A 248 0.91 7.92 -40.43
N ALA A 249 1.10 8.41 -41.66
CA ALA A 249 1.55 7.56 -42.77
C ALA A 249 2.95 6.98 -42.51
N ALA A 250 3.88 7.80 -42.01
CA ALA A 250 5.23 7.36 -41.68
C ALA A 250 5.24 6.31 -40.55
N ALA A 251 4.44 6.52 -39.50
CA ALA A 251 4.31 5.57 -38.40
C ALA A 251 3.71 4.24 -38.86
N PHE A 252 2.72 4.28 -39.76
CA PHE A 252 2.12 3.08 -40.33
C PHE A 252 3.09 2.31 -41.24
N GLU A 253 3.91 3.01 -42.02
CA GLU A 253 4.97 2.40 -42.83
C GLU A 253 6.01 1.68 -41.96
N VAL A 254 6.52 2.35 -40.92
CA VAL A 254 7.43 1.77 -39.93
C VAL A 254 6.81 0.54 -39.26
N PHE A 255 5.55 0.63 -38.85
CA PHE A 255 4.82 -0.50 -38.29
C PHE A 255 4.79 -1.70 -39.25
N ARG A 256 4.44 -1.50 -40.53
CA ARG A 256 4.36 -2.60 -41.51
C ARG A 256 5.72 -3.23 -41.80
N GLU A 257 6.78 -2.44 -41.85
CA GLU A 257 8.14 -2.95 -42.01
C GLU A 257 8.55 -3.82 -40.82
N LEU A 258 8.34 -3.33 -39.59
CA LEU A 258 8.62 -4.09 -38.37
C LEU A 258 7.79 -5.39 -38.32
N ALA A 259 6.51 -5.31 -38.65
CA ALA A 259 5.62 -6.47 -38.73
C ALA A 259 6.13 -7.53 -39.73
N ARG A 260 6.61 -7.11 -40.90
CA ARG A 260 7.12 -8.02 -41.94
C ARG A 260 8.48 -8.62 -41.60
N GLU A 261 9.39 -7.84 -41.01
CA GLU A 261 10.80 -8.21 -40.89
C GLU A 261 11.13 -8.85 -39.54
N ARG A 262 10.60 -8.28 -38.44
CA ARG A 262 10.96 -8.69 -37.08
C ARG A 262 9.84 -9.45 -36.38
N PHE A 263 8.58 -9.16 -36.69
CA PHE A 263 7.41 -9.70 -35.98
C PHE A 263 6.48 -10.53 -36.87
N SER A 264 7.00 -11.12 -37.95
CA SER A 264 6.20 -11.84 -38.96
C SER A 264 5.50 -13.08 -38.42
N ARG A 265 6.00 -13.66 -37.34
CA ARG A 265 5.44 -14.85 -36.71
C ARG A 265 4.14 -14.57 -35.96
N ASP A 266 4.10 -13.47 -35.21
CA ASP A 266 3.00 -13.17 -34.30
C ASP A 266 2.08 -12.06 -34.84
N GLY A 267 2.52 -11.30 -35.84
CA GLY A 267 1.74 -10.20 -36.45
C GLY A 267 1.51 -8.99 -35.54
N MET A 268 2.05 -9.03 -34.31
CA MET A 268 1.92 -7.99 -33.30
C MET A 268 3.25 -7.27 -33.09
N VAL A 269 3.25 -5.95 -33.25
CA VAL A 269 4.43 -5.09 -33.09
C VAL A 269 4.29 -4.27 -31.80
N PRO A 270 5.25 -4.34 -30.87
CA PRO A 270 5.23 -3.46 -29.69
C PRO A 270 5.31 -1.98 -30.08
N ILE A 271 4.52 -1.13 -29.44
CA ILE A 271 4.49 0.33 -29.72
C ILE A 271 5.85 0.98 -29.46
N PHE A 272 6.58 0.54 -28.43
CA PHE A 272 7.92 1.04 -28.12
C PHE A 272 8.92 0.78 -29.26
N GLU A 273 8.77 -0.33 -30.02
CA GLU A 273 9.61 -0.59 -31.19
C GLU A 273 9.28 0.36 -32.33
N VAL A 274 7.99 0.68 -32.53
CA VAL A 274 7.56 1.69 -33.51
C VAL A 274 8.13 3.06 -33.13
N ARG A 275 8.04 3.46 -31.85
CA ARG A 275 8.64 4.72 -31.37
C ARG A 275 10.15 4.77 -31.59
N ARG A 276 10.86 3.71 -31.23
CA ARG A 276 12.31 3.63 -31.38
C ARG A 276 12.74 3.79 -32.83
N GLU A 277 12.04 3.13 -33.75
CA GLU A 277 12.33 3.22 -35.17
C GLU A 277 11.95 4.60 -35.74
N MET A 278 10.81 5.16 -35.30
CA MET A 278 10.43 6.54 -35.63
C MET A 278 11.47 7.56 -35.13
N ALA A 279 12.00 7.38 -33.92
CA ALA A 279 13.05 8.22 -33.36
C ALA A 279 14.35 8.10 -34.17
N GLY A 280 14.70 6.89 -34.60
CA GLY A 280 15.87 6.62 -35.43
C GLY A 280 15.80 7.28 -36.81
N ARG A 281 14.63 7.27 -37.45
CA ARG A 281 14.45 7.79 -38.82
C ARG A 281 14.16 9.29 -38.89
N TYR A 282 13.29 9.77 -38.00
CA TYR A 282 12.73 11.12 -38.07
C TYR A 282 13.13 12.01 -36.89
N GLY A 283 13.96 11.48 -35.98
CA GLY A 283 14.45 12.16 -34.80
C GLY A 283 13.56 11.98 -33.57
N PRO A 284 14.08 12.25 -32.36
CA PRO A 284 13.40 11.95 -31.09
C PRO A 284 12.07 12.71 -30.94
N ALA A 285 11.94 13.90 -31.53
CA ALA A 285 10.71 14.68 -31.52
C ALA A 285 9.52 13.94 -32.17
N ALA A 286 9.77 13.16 -33.23
CA ALA A 286 8.73 12.42 -33.94
C ALA A 286 8.19 11.21 -33.15
N ALA A 287 8.92 10.76 -32.12
CA ALA A 287 8.56 9.59 -31.30
C ALA A 287 7.91 9.95 -29.95
N ARG A 288 7.85 11.25 -29.60
CA ARG A 288 7.28 11.71 -28.32
C ARG A 288 5.79 11.39 -28.25
N HIS A 289 5.30 11.13 -27.04
CA HIS A 289 3.89 10.82 -26.78
C HIS A 289 2.92 11.88 -27.31
N ASP A 290 3.21 13.14 -27.02
CA ASP A 290 2.39 14.28 -27.47
C ASP A 290 2.30 14.42 -29.00
N THR A 291 3.24 13.81 -29.73
CA THR A 291 3.37 13.97 -31.17
C THR A 291 2.88 12.72 -31.92
N LEU A 292 3.24 11.52 -31.46
CA LEU A 292 2.96 10.26 -32.17
C LEU A 292 1.61 9.62 -31.78
N ASP A 293 1.11 9.84 -30.56
CA ASP A 293 -0.03 9.08 -30.03
C ASP A 293 -1.33 9.45 -30.73
N GLY A 294 -1.50 10.74 -31.05
CA GLY A 294 -2.64 11.23 -31.83
C GLY A 294 -2.77 10.52 -33.19
N PRO A 295 -1.73 10.57 -34.04
CA PRO A 295 -1.70 9.84 -35.31
C PRO A 295 -1.94 8.33 -35.19
N LEU A 296 -1.37 7.66 -34.19
CA LEU A 296 -1.61 6.23 -33.97
C LEU A 296 -3.07 5.94 -33.59
N LEU A 297 -3.67 6.77 -32.74
CA LEU A 297 -5.10 6.68 -32.41
C LEU A 297 -5.99 6.97 -33.62
N GLU A 298 -5.60 7.87 -34.52
CA GLU A 298 -6.31 8.10 -35.78
C GLU A 298 -6.26 6.88 -36.71
N LEU A 299 -5.10 6.24 -36.86
CA LEU A 299 -4.98 5.00 -37.62
C LEU A 299 -5.88 3.90 -37.04
N TRP A 300 -5.95 3.80 -35.72
CA TRP A 300 -6.82 2.86 -35.03
C TRP A 300 -8.31 3.16 -35.27
N ARG A 301 -8.73 4.42 -35.11
CA ARG A 301 -10.11 4.86 -35.37
C ARG A 301 -10.54 4.63 -36.82
N ASN A 302 -9.60 4.78 -37.75
CA ASN A 302 -9.82 4.53 -39.17
C ASN A 302 -9.74 3.04 -39.54
N GLY A 303 -9.57 2.15 -38.56
CA GLY A 303 -9.49 0.70 -38.76
C GLY A 303 -8.28 0.26 -39.58
N LYS A 304 -7.19 1.03 -39.60
CA LYS A 304 -5.94 0.66 -40.27
C LYS A 304 -5.03 -0.20 -39.40
N ILE A 305 -5.13 -0.03 -38.09
CA ILE A 305 -4.45 -0.85 -37.10
C ILE A 305 -5.44 -1.26 -36.02
N ARG A 306 -5.11 -2.32 -35.29
CA ARG A 306 -5.71 -2.66 -34.01
C ARG A 306 -4.69 -2.40 -32.91
N LEU A 307 -5.14 -1.77 -31.83
CA LEU A 307 -4.33 -1.62 -30.62
C LEU A 307 -4.78 -2.68 -29.63
N VAL A 308 -3.83 -3.51 -29.19
CA VAL A 308 -4.08 -4.62 -28.28
C VAL A 308 -3.50 -4.26 -26.90
N SER A 309 -4.36 -4.26 -25.89
CA SER A 309 -3.93 -4.17 -24.50
C SER A 309 -3.43 -5.53 -24.00
N ILE A 310 -2.43 -5.50 -23.12
CA ILE A 310 -1.99 -6.70 -22.40
C ILE A 310 -2.35 -6.50 -20.94
N SER A 311 -3.10 -7.46 -20.41
CA SER A 311 -3.37 -7.54 -18.97
C SER A 311 -2.15 -8.04 -18.18
N ASP A 312 -1.20 -8.72 -18.85
CA ASP A 312 0.03 -9.24 -18.24
C ASP A 312 1.25 -8.44 -18.69
N THR A 313 1.75 -7.60 -17.78
CA THR A 313 2.94 -6.75 -17.99
C THR A 313 4.22 -7.38 -17.43
N ARG A 314 4.18 -8.63 -16.93
CA ARG A 314 5.32 -9.24 -16.22
C ARG A 314 6.58 -9.43 -17.07
N GLY A 315 6.46 -9.38 -18.40
CA GLY A 315 7.59 -9.44 -19.32
C GLY A 315 8.10 -8.07 -19.80
N ALA A 316 7.40 -6.98 -19.49
CA ALA A 316 7.77 -5.64 -19.94
C ALA A 316 8.67 -4.94 -18.91
N SER A 317 9.74 -4.34 -19.39
CA SER A 317 10.60 -3.45 -18.61
C SER A 317 9.89 -2.13 -18.29
N ALA A 318 10.36 -1.41 -17.27
CA ALA A 318 9.81 -0.11 -16.88
C ALA A 318 9.85 0.92 -18.03
N SER A 319 10.91 0.92 -18.84
CA SER A 319 11.02 1.80 -20.01
C SER A 319 10.01 1.45 -21.10
N GLU A 320 9.72 0.16 -21.33
CA GLU A 320 8.71 -0.26 -22.30
C GLU A 320 7.29 0.10 -21.83
N LEU A 321 7.06 0.08 -20.51
CA LEU A 321 5.82 0.55 -19.90
C LEU A 321 5.63 2.06 -20.06
N GLU A 322 6.70 2.83 -19.93
CA GLU A 322 6.65 4.29 -20.14
C GLU A 322 6.38 4.66 -21.60
N GLU A 323 6.88 3.89 -22.57
CA GLU A 323 6.68 4.13 -24.00
C GLU A 323 5.31 3.66 -24.54
N SER A 324 4.47 3.06 -23.71
CA SER A 324 3.12 2.59 -24.09
C SER A 324 2.13 3.76 -24.33
N ILE A 325 1.05 3.53 -25.09
CA ILE A 325 -0.02 4.52 -25.21
C ILE A 325 -0.99 4.32 -24.05
N THR A 326 -1.17 5.35 -23.25
CA THR A 326 -2.22 5.38 -22.21
C THR A 326 -3.49 5.96 -22.83
N ASP A 327 -4.44 5.12 -23.20
CA ASP A 327 -5.81 5.57 -23.47
C ASP A 327 -6.67 5.26 -22.23
N ALA A 328 -7.77 5.99 -22.06
CA ALA A 328 -8.50 6.28 -20.83
C ALA A 328 -8.64 5.17 -19.75
N TYR A 329 -8.51 3.88 -20.09
CA TYR A 329 -8.65 2.76 -19.16
C TYR A 329 -7.65 1.62 -19.36
N GLU A 330 -6.77 1.66 -20.36
CA GLU A 330 -5.87 0.55 -20.68
C GLU A 330 -4.50 1.05 -21.15
N THR A 331 -3.47 0.32 -20.75
CA THR A 331 -2.13 0.49 -21.30
C THR A 331 -2.07 -0.33 -22.58
N LEU A 332 -2.03 0.35 -23.73
CA LEU A 332 -1.96 -0.27 -25.06
C LEU A 332 -0.49 -0.52 -25.38
N PHE A 333 -0.16 -1.76 -25.78
CA PHE A 333 1.25 -2.15 -25.96
C PHE A 333 1.56 -2.64 -27.36
N TYR A 334 0.60 -3.25 -28.06
CA TYR A 334 0.85 -3.83 -29.37
C TYR A 334 -0.03 -3.20 -30.44
N MET A 335 0.54 -3.08 -31.63
CA MET A 335 -0.14 -2.77 -32.88
C MET A 335 -0.26 -4.04 -33.70
N GLU A 336 -1.42 -4.24 -34.31
CA GLU A 336 -1.69 -5.31 -35.26
C GLU A 336 -2.31 -4.72 -36.53
N ASP A 337 -2.05 -5.34 -37.68
CA ASP A 337 -2.65 -4.92 -38.95
C ASP A 337 -4.12 -5.34 -38.98
N ALA A 338 -5.02 -4.38 -39.15
CA ALA A 338 -6.46 -4.66 -39.11
C ALA A 338 -6.93 -5.58 -40.26
N ASP A 339 -6.24 -5.55 -41.39
CA ASP A 339 -6.58 -6.33 -42.59
C ASP A 339 -6.00 -7.76 -42.55
N GLY A 340 -4.94 -7.98 -41.76
CA GLY A 340 -4.15 -9.22 -41.74
C GLY A 340 -4.82 -10.45 -41.13
N HIS A 341 -5.96 -10.28 -40.43
CA HIS A 341 -6.59 -11.35 -39.63
C HIS A 341 -7.78 -12.05 -40.27
N SER A 342 -8.03 -11.84 -41.56
CA SER A 342 -9.15 -12.44 -42.29
C SER A 342 -8.87 -13.85 -42.85
N GLY A 343 -7.67 -14.41 -42.64
CA GLY A 343 -7.22 -15.62 -43.35
C GLY A 343 -7.08 -16.93 -42.58
N THR A 344 -6.95 -16.93 -41.26
CA THR A 344 -6.67 -18.18 -40.50
C THR A 344 -7.15 -18.09 -39.05
N ARG A 345 -8.33 -18.65 -38.78
CA ARG A 345 -8.73 -19.15 -37.47
C ARG A 345 -9.50 -20.44 -37.62
#